data_AF-A0A7X4IVA7-F1
#
_entry.id   AF-A0A7X4IVA7-F1
#
_cell.length_a   1.000
_cell.length_b   1.000
_cell.length_c   1.000
_cell.angle_alpha   90.00
_cell.angle_beta   90.00
_cell.angle_gamma   90.00
#
_symmetry.space_group_name_H-M   'P 1'
#
loop_
_entity.id
_entity.type
_entity.pdbx_description
1 polymer ?
#
loop_
_entity_poly.entity_id
_entity_poly.type
_entity_poly.pdbx_seq_one_letter_code
_entity_poly.pdbx_strand_id
1 'polypeptide(L)'
;MDEVRKSTDTAKVARRAFWASAAFYVLIAFEFFYMASPFAAYFYAVYGPGLDVLQSTGPTNWTVQFFLPHAVEATSSPLIAILEPMGVAMFFCGLAAFALGAFQVYRAKLLRRSAVTVGLYRRVRHPQYLALIVASVGLLLVWPRFLVLILTVILVFSYIALAKVEERICLAQHDGYDAYMRETGMFLPKGWLPGFRIDFGASAPALLAGWGLSFIAVLGLATSAAFGLRKHAISSLYAHNTPEGVYLAVAEANEAELASIVAIAKTAPDVQAAMSGLAEGAPVLGYVLPRDMYVSEIPMYLPPGQVFSHSVPRDHDGTSYKVIFTQAVVGHVPTPKGRDIIRHAFNKTPLVEVHVDKAAQKVVKVLPPPDTPYYADHQVPVF
;
A
#
# COMPACT_ATOMS: atom_id res chain seq x y z
N MET A 1 43.01 13.86 -21.21
CA MET A 1 43.05 12.69 -20.29
C MET A 1 42.09 12.86 -19.10
N ASP A 2 42.02 14.05 -18.50
CA ASP A 2 41.10 14.34 -17.38
C ASP A 2 39.60 14.33 -17.76
N GLU A 3 39.21 14.82 -18.93
CA GLU A 3 37.80 14.74 -19.40
C GLU A 3 37.34 13.29 -19.60
N VAL A 4 38.20 12.44 -20.15
CA VAL A 4 37.92 11.00 -20.35
C VAL A 4 37.78 10.31 -18.99
N ARG A 5 38.65 10.63 -18.02
CA ARG A 5 38.57 10.10 -16.64
C ARG A 5 37.29 10.55 -15.93
N LYS A 6 36.93 11.82 -16.05
CA LYS A 6 35.71 12.41 -15.45
C LYS A 6 34.43 11.84 -16.06
N SER A 7 34.42 11.60 -17.38
CA SER A 7 33.34 10.90 -18.09
C SER A 7 33.17 9.46 -17.60
N THR A 8 34.29 8.74 -17.43
CA THR A 8 34.29 7.34 -16.99
C THR A 8 33.78 7.18 -15.54
N ASP A 9 34.16 8.08 -14.65
CA ASP A 9 33.67 8.08 -13.26
C ASP A 9 32.18 8.43 -13.17
N THR A 10 31.71 9.37 -14.00
CA THR A 10 30.29 9.73 -14.07
C THR A 10 29.44 8.55 -14.56
N ALA A 11 29.91 7.80 -15.56
CA ALA A 11 29.24 6.59 -16.06
C ALA A 11 29.20 5.46 -15.02
N LYS A 12 30.25 5.30 -14.20
CA LYS A 12 30.26 4.34 -13.08
C LYS A 12 29.26 4.71 -12.00
N VAL A 13 29.17 6.00 -11.65
CA VAL A 13 28.19 6.51 -10.67
C VAL A 13 26.76 6.32 -11.19
N ALA A 14 26.49 6.65 -12.46
CA ALA A 14 25.19 6.42 -13.09
C ALA A 14 24.79 4.93 -13.04
N ARG A 15 25.73 4.02 -13.34
CA ARG A 15 25.49 2.58 -13.28
C ARG A 15 25.17 2.10 -11.87
N ARG A 16 25.90 2.57 -10.84
CA ARG A 16 25.61 2.23 -9.44
C ARG A 16 24.24 2.75 -9.00
N ALA A 17 23.91 3.99 -9.36
CA ALA A 17 22.62 4.59 -9.07
C ALA A 17 21.47 3.85 -9.77
N PHE A 18 21.64 3.46 -11.04
CA PHE A 18 20.68 2.62 -11.75
C PHE A 18 20.41 1.30 -11.03
N TRP A 19 21.47 0.59 -10.61
CA TRP A 19 21.31 -0.67 -9.86
C TRP A 19 20.66 -0.47 -8.49
N ALA A 20 20.94 0.64 -7.80
CA ALA A 20 20.25 1.00 -6.57
C ALA A 20 18.74 1.25 -6.82
N SER A 21 18.38 2.00 -7.88
CA SER A 21 16.99 2.20 -8.28
C SER A 21 16.30 0.90 -8.68
N ALA A 22 16.98 0.02 -9.41
CA ALA A 22 16.48 -1.31 -9.75
C ALA A 22 16.25 -2.16 -8.49
N ALA A 23 17.14 -2.09 -7.50
CA ALA A 23 16.95 -2.76 -6.22
C ALA A 23 15.71 -2.24 -5.47
N PHE A 24 15.41 -0.93 -5.53
CA PHE A 24 14.16 -0.38 -4.99
C PHE A 24 12.92 -0.91 -5.73
N TYR A 25 12.95 -1.05 -7.06
CA TYR A 25 11.85 -1.72 -7.79
C TYR A 25 11.67 -3.15 -7.36
N VAL A 26 12.77 -3.90 -7.27
CA VAL A 26 12.73 -5.28 -6.82
C VAL A 26 12.17 -5.32 -5.41
N LEU A 27 12.55 -4.41 -4.52
CA LEU A 27 12.02 -4.35 -3.16
C LEU A 27 10.52 -4.04 -3.12
N ILE A 28 10.04 -3.06 -3.89
CA ILE A 28 8.61 -2.71 -3.98
C ILE A 28 7.81 -3.86 -4.62
N ALA A 29 8.30 -4.43 -5.71
CA ALA A 29 7.66 -5.56 -6.40
C ALA A 29 7.70 -6.84 -5.55
N PHE A 30 8.80 -7.07 -4.84
CA PHE A 30 8.95 -8.14 -3.87
C PHE A 30 7.95 -7.96 -2.73
N GLU A 31 7.82 -6.75 -2.19
CA GLU A 31 6.85 -6.39 -1.16
C GLU A 31 5.41 -6.77 -1.55
N PHE A 32 5.01 -6.45 -2.77
CA PHE A 32 3.73 -6.90 -3.31
C PHE A 32 3.70 -8.43 -3.51
N PHE A 33 4.71 -9.00 -4.16
CA PHE A 33 4.73 -10.41 -4.55
C PHE A 33 4.69 -11.34 -3.34
N TYR A 34 5.48 -11.08 -2.30
CA TYR A 34 5.55 -11.97 -1.15
C TYR A 34 4.26 -11.96 -0.34
N MET A 35 3.60 -10.80 -0.24
CA MET A 35 2.33 -10.66 0.46
C MET A 35 1.15 -11.25 -0.31
N ALA A 36 1.14 -11.10 -1.64
CA ALA A 36 0.14 -11.72 -2.51
C ALA A 36 0.38 -13.24 -2.71
N SER A 37 1.57 -13.73 -2.32
CA SER A 37 1.92 -15.15 -2.49
C SER A 37 1.38 -16.02 -1.35
N PRO A 38 1.14 -17.32 -1.60
CA PRO A 38 0.84 -18.29 -0.54
C PRO A 38 2.00 -18.50 0.45
N PHE A 39 3.15 -17.87 0.21
CA PHE A 39 4.34 -17.96 1.05
C PHE A 39 4.49 -16.78 2.02
N ALA A 40 3.50 -15.88 2.12
CA ALA A 40 3.56 -14.70 2.98
C ALA A 40 4.07 -15.04 4.40
N ALA A 41 3.56 -16.11 5.02
CA ALA A 41 3.99 -16.58 6.34
C ALA A 41 5.51 -16.90 6.42
N TYR A 42 6.10 -17.51 5.38
CA TYR A 42 7.53 -17.78 5.33
C TYR A 42 8.35 -16.50 5.21
N PHE A 43 7.87 -15.51 4.45
CA PHE A 43 8.53 -14.22 4.32
C PHE A 43 8.42 -13.39 5.61
N TYR A 44 7.28 -13.45 6.30
CA TYR A 44 7.13 -12.90 7.65
C TYR A 44 8.09 -13.55 8.65
N ALA A 45 8.40 -14.85 8.53
CA ALA A 45 9.40 -15.46 9.40
C ALA A 45 10.82 -14.88 9.17
N VAL A 46 11.15 -14.44 7.95
CA VAL A 46 12.48 -13.89 7.61
C VAL A 46 12.59 -12.39 7.92
N TYR A 47 11.58 -11.61 7.56
CA TYR A 47 11.61 -10.14 7.69
C TYR A 47 10.84 -9.61 8.90
N GLY A 48 10.01 -10.46 9.52
CA GLY A 48 9.23 -10.16 10.72
C GLY A 48 10.05 -9.49 11.81
N PRO A 49 11.25 -9.99 12.18
CA PRO A 49 12.07 -9.33 13.20
C PRO A 49 12.40 -7.87 12.88
N GLY A 50 12.59 -7.52 11.60
CA GLY A 50 12.83 -6.13 11.19
C GLY A 50 11.56 -5.26 11.28
N LEU A 51 10.41 -5.83 10.92
CA LEU A 51 9.11 -5.17 11.06
C LEU A 51 8.74 -4.97 12.53
N ASP A 52 9.04 -5.94 13.39
CA ASP A 52 8.83 -5.89 14.85
C ASP A 52 9.64 -4.77 15.50
N VAL A 53 10.87 -4.53 15.03
CA VAL A 53 11.69 -3.39 15.47
C VAL A 53 11.04 -2.07 15.06
N LEU A 54 10.58 -1.94 13.81
CA LEU A 54 9.87 -0.75 13.36
C LEU A 54 8.55 -0.53 14.12
N GLN A 55 7.88 -1.59 14.55
CA GLN A 55 6.62 -1.50 15.31
C GLN A 55 6.84 -1.19 16.79
N SER A 56 7.83 -1.81 17.42
CA SER A 56 8.16 -1.62 18.84
C SER A 56 8.71 -0.22 19.13
N THR A 57 9.37 0.39 18.15
CA THR A 57 9.96 1.74 18.28
C THR A 57 8.92 2.85 18.07
N GLY A 58 7.74 2.75 18.71
CA GLY A 58 6.66 3.74 18.82
C GLY A 58 6.46 4.68 17.62
N PRO A 59 7.25 5.77 17.50
CA PRO A 59 7.29 6.67 16.35
C PRO A 59 7.33 6.01 14.95
N THR A 60 7.84 4.79 14.78
CA THR A 60 7.95 4.15 13.46
C THR A 60 6.83 3.16 13.14
N ASN A 61 5.92 2.88 14.08
CA ASN A 61 4.85 1.88 13.90
C ASN A 61 3.96 2.18 12.68
N TRP A 62 3.66 3.45 12.43
CA TRP A 62 2.82 3.84 11.28
C TRP A 62 3.40 3.42 9.93
N THR A 63 4.73 3.23 9.82
CA THR A 63 5.38 2.91 8.53
C THR A 63 4.96 1.55 7.98
N VAL A 64 4.57 0.60 8.83
CA VAL A 64 4.19 -0.75 8.40
C VAL A 64 2.69 -0.93 8.19
N GLN A 65 1.89 0.09 8.51
CA GLN A 65 0.43 0.08 8.39
C GLN A 65 -0.02 0.40 6.94
N PHE A 66 -1.26 0.05 6.60
CA PHE A 66 -1.89 0.49 5.36
C PHE A 66 -2.62 1.83 5.53
N PHE A 67 -2.72 2.57 4.42
CA PHE A 67 -3.46 3.83 4.33
C PHE A 67 -4.70 3.76 3.44
N LEU A 68 -4.95 2.64 2.76
CA LEU A 68 -6.25 2.29 2.14
C LEU A 68 -6.65 0.88 2.62
N PRO A 69 -7.95 0.54 2.59
CA PRO A 69 -8.43 -0.76 3.06
C PRO A 69 -7.85 -1.88 2.19
N HIS A 70 -7.34 -2.94 2.81
CA HIS A 70 -6.90 -4.16 2.11
C HIS A 70 -7.74 -5.40 2.46
N ALA A 71 -8.31 -5.43 3.67
CA ALA A 71 -9.03 -6.60 4.19
C ALA A 71 -10.55 -6.53 4.01
N VAL A 72 -11.07 -5.41 3.50
CA VAL A 72 -12.51 -5.15 3.31
C VAL A 72 -12.79 -5.02 1.82
N GLU A 73 -13.79 -5.74 1.34
CA GLU A 73 -14.14 -5.79 -0.08
C GLU A 73 -14.85 -4.52 -0.55
N ALA A 74 -15.72 -3.97 0.29
CA ALA A 74 -16.59 -2.86 -0.09
C ALA A 74 -16.42 -1.66 0.85
N THR A 75 -16.37 -0.47 0.25
CA THR A 75 -16.47 0.80 0.98
C THR A 75 -17.59 1.65 0.39
N SER A 76 -18.26 2.44 1.23
CA SER A 76 -19.33 3.33 0.77
C SER A 76 -18.83 4.51 -0.08
N SER A 77 -17.52 4.72 -0.18
CA SER A 77 -16.95 5.86 -0.91
C SER A 77 -16.49 5.46 -2.31
N PRO A 78 -17.08 6.04 -3.38
CA PRO A 78 -16.62 5.80 -4.75
C PRO A 78 -15.16 6.21 -4.98
N LEU A 79 -14.69 7.23 -4.24
CA LEU A 79 -13.29 7.67 -4.29
C LEU A 79 -12.35 6.56 -3.82
N ILE A 80 -12.67 5.85 -2.73
CA ILE A 80 -11.80 4.78 -2.23
C ILE A 80 -11.90 3.56 -3.15
N ALA A 81 -13.11 3.21 -3.57
CA ALA A 81 -13.36 2.09 -4.47
C ALA A 81 -12.64 2.20 -5.83
N ILE A 82 -12.41 3.41 -6.36
CA ILE A 82 -11.73 3.59 -7.66
C ILE A 82 -10.20 3.55 -7.56
N LEU A 83 -9.60 3.70 -6.37
CA LEU A 83 -8.14 3.82 -6.24
C LEU A 83 -7.40 2.53 -6.60
N GLU A 84 -7.88 1.38 -6.14
CA GLU A 84 -7.28 0.08 -6.45
C GLU A 84 -7.34 -0.24 -7.97
N PRO A 85 -8.51 -0.21 -8.66
CA PRO A 85 -8.54 -0.50 -10.09
C PRO A 85 -7.77 0.55 -10.91
N MET A 86 -7.76 1.81 -10.48
CA MET A 86 -6.88 2.83 -11.06
C MET A 86 -5.41 2.46 -10.87
N GLY A 87 -5.02 1.98 -9.69
CA GLY A 87 -3.68 1.49 -9.38
C GLY A 87 -3.25 0.33 -10.29
N VAL A 88 -4.12 -0.67 -10.46
CA VAL A 88 -3.92 -1.80 -11.39
C VAL A 88 -3.71 -1.28 -12.81
N ALA A 89 -4.60 -0.40 -13.29
CA ALA A 89 -4.49 0.19 -14.62
C ALA A 89 -3.18 0.97 -14.80
N MET A 90 -2.78 1.78 -13.81
CA MET A 90 -1.51 2.52 -13.81
C MET A 90 -0.30 1.58 -13.86
N PHE A 91 -0.32 0.50 -13.08
CA PHE A 91 0.74 -0.50 -13.05
C PHE A 91 0.98 -1.13 -14.42
N PHE A 92 -0.07 -1.68 -15.04
CA PHE A 92 0.03 -2.33 -16.35
C PHE A 92 0.30 -1.34 -17.48
N CYS A 93 -0.32 -0.16 -17.46
CA CYS A 93 -0.02 0.91 -18.43
C CYS A 93 1.44 1.35 -18.34
N GLY A 94 1.98 1.49 -17.13
CA GLY A 94 3.38 1.83 -16.89
C GLY A 94 4.33 0.76 -17.43
N LEU A 95 4.07 -0.52 -17.16
CA LEU A 95 4.84 -1.64 -17.73
C LEU A 95 4.80 -1.67 -19.26
N ALA A 96 3.62 -1.48 -19.86
CA ALA A 96 3.47 -1.43 -21.31
C ALA A 96 4.23 -0.24 -21.93
N ALA A 97 4.12 0.95 -21.34
CA ALA A 97 4.85 2.13 -21.79
C ALA A 97 6.38 1.95 -21.66
N PHE A 98 6.84 1.30 -20.59
CA PHE A 98 8.25 0.96 -20.40
C PHE A 98 8.72 0.00 -21.50
N ALA A 99 7.98 -1.08 -21.78
CA ALA A 99 8.31 -2.04 -22.82
C ALA A 99 8.38 -1.39 -24.21
N LEU A 100 7.45 -0.48 -24.52
CA LEU A 100 7.46 0.30 -25.78
C LEU A 100 8.68 1.22 -25.86
N GLY A 101 9.03 1.91 -24.78
CA GLY A 101 10.22 2.74 -24.70
C GLY A 101 11.52 1.94 -24.86
N ALA A 102 11.60 0.79 -24.19
CA ALA A 102 12.74 -0.13 -24.30
C ALA A 102 12.88 -0.65 -25.73
N PHE A 103 11.78 -1.08 -26.35
CA PHE A 103 11.77 -1.54 -27.74
C PHE A 103 12.32 -0.48 -28.70
N GLN A 104 11.92 0.80 -28.56
CA GLN A 104 12.44 1.89 -29.39
C GLN A 104 13.96 2.06 -29.26
N VAL A 105 14.49 2.02 -28.03
CA VAL A 105 15.94 2.17 -27.76
C VAL A 105 16.74 0.97 -28.26
N TYR A 106 16.31 -0.26 -27.93
CA TYR A 106 17.01 -1.47 -28.34
C TYR A 106 16.99 -1.66 -29.85
N ARG A 107 15.87 -1.33 -30.52
CA ARG A 107 15.78 -1.35 -31.99
C ARG A 107 16.74 -0.34 -32.62
N ALA A 108 16.82 0.88 -32.10
CA ALA A 108 17.75 1.89 -32.61
C ALA A 108 19.21 1.46 -32.42
N LYS A 109 19.55 0.90 -31.26
CA LYS A 109 20.87 0.36 -30.95
C LYS A 109 21.25 -0.79 -31.87
N LEU A 110 20.32 -1.72 -32.13
CA LEU A 110 20.52 -2.85 -33.04
C LEU A 110 20.76 -2.38 -34.48
N LEU A 111 20.00 -1.36 -34.92
CA LEU A 111 20.12 -0.75 -36.24
C LEU A 111 21.28 0.26 -36.36
N ARG A 112 22.14 0.38 -35.33
CA ARG A 112 23.25 1.35 -35.24
C ARG A 112 22.83 2.79 -35.56
N ARG A 113 21.58 3.16 -35.25
CA ARG A 113 21.08 4.53 -35.39
C ARG A 113 21.57 5.37 -34.21
N SER A 114 21.68 6.68 -34.44
CA SER A 114 22.00 7.68 -33.43
C SER A 114 20.89 7.78 -32.35
N ALA A 115 21.05 8.72 -31.41
CA ALA A 115 20.12 8.94 -30.30
C ALA A 115 18.64 8.96 -30.73
N VAL A 116 17.78 8.31 -29.94
CA VAL A 116 16.35 8.18 -30.23
C VAL A 116 15.62 9.44 -29.75
N THR A 117 15.18 10.27 -30.69
CA THR A 117 14.43 11.52 -30.43
C THR A 117 13.00 11.49 -31.01
N VAL A 118 12.57 10.34 -31.53
CA VAL A 118 11.27 10.13 -32.17
C VAL A 118 10.30 9.35 -31.28
N GLY A 119 9.01 9.35 -31.62
CA GLY A 119 8.00 8.59 -30.86
C GLY A 119 7.77 9.14 -29.46
N LEU A 120 7.92 8.30 -28.43
CA LEU A 120 7.74 8.72 -27.03
C LEU A 120 8.79 9.76 -26.63
N TYR A 121 10.01 9.58 -27.13
CA TYR A 121 11.14 10.47 -26.90
C TYR A 121 10.93 11.86 -27.50
N ARG A 122 9.99 12.05 -28.44
CA ARG A 122 9.67 13.39 -28.94
C ARG A 122 8.92 14.24 -27.91
N ARG A 123 8.18 13.63 -26.99
CA ARG A 123 7.34 14.35 -26.02
C ARG A 123 8.00 14.50 -24.65
N VAL A 124 8.71 13.47 -24.21
CA VAL A 124 9.43 13.43 -22.93
C VAL A 124 10.80 12.81 -23.14
N ARG A 125 11.83 13.30 -22.46
CA ARG A 125 13.21 12.81 -22.63
C ARG A 125 13.44 11.47 -21.95
N HIS A 126 12.73 11.22 -20.85
CA HIS A 126 12.86 10.00 -20.04
C HIS A 126 11.55 9.22 -19.94
N PRO A 127 10.98 8.74 -21.08
CA PRO A 127 9.69 8.04 -21.08
C PRO A 127 9.74 6.73 -20.29
N GLN A 128 10.87 6.02 -20.28
CA GLN A 128 11.03 4.77 -19.54
C GLN A 128 10.99 5.01 -18.02
N TYR A 129 11.71 6.02 -17.52
CA TYR A 129 11.66 6.38 -16.09
C TYR A 129 10.29 6.87 -15.68
N LEU A 130 9.62 7.68 -16.50
CA LEU A 130 8.24 8.09 -16.25
C LEU A 130 7.31 6.88 -16.17
N ALA A 131 7.41 5.95 -17.11
CA ALA A 131 6.60 4.75 -17.16
C ALA A 131 6.79 3.87 -15.91
N LEU A 132 8.04 3.74 -15.46
CA LEU A 132 8.36 3.04 -14.22
C LEU A 132 7.79 3.79 -13.01
N ILE A 133 7.92 5.12 -12.91
CA ILE A 133 7.32 5.91 -11.82
C ILE A 133 5.82 5.70 -11.75
N VAL A 134 5.13 5.74 -12.90
CA VAL A 134 3.68 5.48 -13.00
C VAL A 134 3.36 4.07 -12.52
N ALA A 135 4.17 3.07 -12.89
CA ALA A 135 3.99 1.70 -12.41
C ALA A 135 4.17 1.60 -10.90
N SER A 136 5.17 2.25 -10.31
CA SER A 136 5.36 2.28 -8.85
C SER A 136 4.22 2.94 -8.10
N VAL A 137 3.68 4.05 -8.61
CA VAL A 137 2.50 4.70 -8.02
C VAL A 137 1.27 3.79 -8.15
N GLY A 138 1.10 3.10 -9.28
CA GLY A 138 0.06 2.11 -9.44
C GLY A 138 0.15 0.99 -8.41
N LEU A 139 1.35 0.45 -8.22
CA LEU A 139 1.62 -0.58 -7.23
C LEU A 139 1.42 -0.10 -5.78
N LEU A 140 1.74 1.17 -5.49
CA LEU A 140 1.44 1.81 -4.21
C LEU A 140 -0.07 1.88 -3.93
N LEU A 141 -0.91 2.10 -4.96
CA LEU A 141 -2.37 2.13 -4.77
C LEU A 141 -2.97 0.74 -4.58
N VAL A 142 -2.40 -0.28 -5.22
CA VAL A 142 -2.79 -1.69 -5.03
C VAL A 142 -2.29 -2.23 -3.69
N TRP A 143 -1.09 -1.84 -3.26
CA TRP A 143 -0.49 -2.24 -2.00
C TRP A 143 -0.18 -1.03 -1.11
N PRO A 144 -1.20 -0.46 -0.45
CA PRO A 144 -1.19 0.89 0.12
C PRO A 144 -0.51 0.96 1.49
N ARG A 145 0.74 0.48 1.59
CA ARG A 145 1.55 0.58 2.81
C ARG A 145 2.35 1.88 2.86
N PHE A 146 2.46 2.48 4.05
CA PHE A 146 3.31 3.66 4.24
C PHE A 146 4.78 3.39 3.88
N LEU A 147 5.29 2.17 4.12
CA LEU A 147 6.62 1.76 3.72
C LEU A 147 6.80 1.84 2.20
N VAL A 148 5.83 1.34 1.44
CA VAL A 148 5.83 1.41 -0.04
C VAL A 148 5.76 2.86 -0.51
N LEU A 149 5.04 3.73 0.19
CA LEU A 149 5.01 5.16 -0.11
C LEU A 149 6.39 5.80 0.03
N ILE A 150 7.09 5.53 1.14
CA ILE A 150 8.46 6.01 1.37
C ILE A 150 9.39 5.53 0.26
N LEU A 151 9.36 4.23 -0.07
CA LEU A 151 10.18 3.64 -1.14
C LEU A 151 9.86 4.26 -2.50
N THR A 152 8.58 4.53 -2.79
CA THR A 152 8.14 5.19 -4.03
C THR A 152 8.70 6.61 -4.14
N VAL A 153 8.69 7.39 -3.05
CA VAL A 153 9.27 8.74 -3.03
C VAL A 153 10.79 8.69 -3.23
N ILE A 154 11.49 7.77 -2.55
CA ILE A 154 12.93 7.55 -2.75
C ILE A 154 13.24 7.22 -4.21
N LEU A 155 12.42 6.37 -4.82
CA LEU A 155 12.58 5.93 -6.19
C LEU A 155 12.41 7.07 -7.20
N VAL A 156 11.37 7.90 -7.02
CA VAL A 156 11.14 9.09 -7.85
C VAL A 156 12.35 10.01 -7.81
N PHE A 157 12.86 10.33 -6.61
CA PHE A 157 14.03 11.19 -6.45
C PHE A 157 15.29 10.57 -7.05
N SER A 158 15.46 9.26 -6.92
CA SER A 158 16.57 8.51 -7.52
C SER A 158 16.53 8.60 -9.05
N TYR A 159 15.36 8.51 -9.68
CA TYR A 159 15.23 8.68 -11.12
C TYR A 159 15.42 10.11 -11.60
N ILE A 160 14.97 11.11 -10.84
CA ILE A 160 15.28 12.50 -11.18
C ILE A 160 16.79 12.73 -11.14
N ALA A 161 17.50 12.16 -10.15
CA ALA A 161 18.95 12.26 -10.06
C ALA A 161 19.65 11.54 -11.22
N LEU A 162 19.21 10.32 -11.56
CA LEU A 162 19.78 9.52 -12.65
C LEU A 162 19.56 10.19 -14.01
N ALA A 163 18.34 10.69 -14.27
CA ALA A 163 18.02 11.45 -15.47
C ALA A 163 18.94 12.66 -15.67
N LYS A 164 19.23 13.41 -14.58
CA LYS A 164 20.16 14.55 -14.64
C LYS A 164 21.60 14.13 -14.96
N VAL A 165 22.04 12.97 -14.45
CA VAL A 165 23.38 12.44 -14.76
C VAL A 165 23.45 12.01 -16.23
N GLU A 166 22.44 11.30 -16.73
CA GLU A 166 22.35 10.88 -18.13
C GLU A 166 22.28 12.07 -19.09
N GLU A 167 21.52 13.11 -18.76
CA GLU A 167 21.45 14.33 -19.56
C GLU A 167 22.82 15.01 -19.67
N ARG A 168 23.62 15.04 -18.59
CA ARG A 168 24.99 15.58 -18.64
C ARG A 168 25.91 14.74 -19.53
N ILE A 169 25.76 13.42 -19.49
CA ILE A 169 26.53 12.52 -20.37
C ILE A 169 26.11 12.74 -21.83
N CYS A 170 24.81 12.86 -22.12
CA CYS A 170 24.29 13.09 -23.46
C CYS A 170 24.74 14.45 -24.02
N LEU A 171 24.71 15.52 -23.21
CA LEU A 171 25.23 16.84 -23.61
C LEU A 171 26.72 16.80 -24.00
N ALA A 172 27.52 15.92 -23.38
CA ALA A 172 28.94 15.78 -23.67
C ALA A 172 29.23 14.85 -24.86
N GLN A 173 28.29 13.98 -25.25
CA GLN A 173 28.51 12.92 -26.25
C GLN A 173 27.72 13.13 -27.55
N HIS A 174 26.69 13.98 -27.54
CA HIS A 174 25.77 14.14 -28.66
C HIS A 174 25.56 15.61 -29.01
N ASP A 175 26.05 15.99 -30.19
CA ASP A 175 25.80 17.31 -30.77
C ASP A 175 24.29 17.52 -31.02
N GLY A 176 23.77 18.70 -30.67
CA GLY A 176 22.35 19.05 -30.82
C GLY A 176 21.43 18.55 -29.71
N TYR A 177 21.95 17.86 -28.68
CA TYR A 177 21.14 17.46 -27.53
C TYR A 177 20.60 18.66 -26.74
N ASP A 178 21.31 19.79 -26.74
CA ASP A 178 20.86 21.05 -26.14
C ASP A 178 19.58 21.59 -26.82
N ALA A 179 19.50 21.50 -28.15
CA ALA A 179 18.31 21.88 -28.92
C ALA A 179 17.13 20.97 -28.57
N TYR A 180 17.37 19.66 -28.48
CA TYR A 180 16.37 18.70 -28.05
C TYR A 180 15.86 18.96 -26.62
N MET A 181 16.76 19.28 -25.67
CA MET A 181 16.38 19.68 -24.31
C MET A 181 15.55 20.96 -24.26
N ARG A 182 15.78 21.89 -25.20
CA ARG A 182 14.96 23.09 -25.33
C ARG A 182 13.54 22.77 -25.78
N GLU A 183 13.31 21.73 -26.57
CA GLU A 183 11.98 21.45 -27.13
C GLU A 183 11.18 20.41 -26.33
N THR A 184 11.87 19.50 -25.65
CA THR A 184 11.27 18.32 -25.01
C THR A 184 11.44 18.38 -23.49
N GLY A 185 10.40 18.13 -22.70
CA GLY A 185 10.49 18.15 -21.23
C GLY A 185 11.08 16.86 -20.64
N MET A 186 11.56 16.89 -19.39
CA MET A 186 12.26 15.76 -18.75
C MET A 186 11.33 14.55 -18.54
N PHE A 187 10.30 14.71 -17.72
CA PHE A 187 9.28 13.67 -17.43
C PHE A 187 7.86 14.05 -17.84
N LEU A 188 7.61 15.32 -18.13
CA LEU A 188 6.31 15.80 -18.61
C LEU A 188 6.51 16.60 -19.90
N PRO A 189 5.52 16.63 -20.81
CA PRO A 189 5.58 17.45 -22.00
C PRO A 189 5.87 18.91 -21.66
N LYS A 190 6.67 19.57 -22.50
CA LYS A 190 7.04 20.97 -22.28
C LYS A 190 5.77 21.84 -22.29
N GLY A 191 5.59 22.68 -21.26
CA GLY A 191 4.43 23.56 -21.11
C GLY A 191 3.30 23.03 -20.22
N TRP A 192 3.34 21.77 -19.77
CA TRP A 192 2.32 21.22 -18.87
C TRP A 192 2.45 21.69 -17.41
N LEU A 193 3.66 22.00 -16.96
CA LEU A 193 3.90 22.62 -15.65
C LEU A 193 4.33 24.08 -15.84
N PRO A 194 3.60 25.06 -15.28
CA PRO A 194 4.04 26.45 -15.32
C PRO A 194 5.24 26.63 -14.38
N GLY A 195 6.40 26.97 -14.95
CA GLY A 195 7.44 27.82 -14.35
C GLY A 195 7.99 27.53 -12.94
N PHE A 196 7.64 26.43 -12.27
CA PHE A 196 8.09 26.16 -10.90
C PHE A 196 9.56 25.76 -10.89
N ARG A 197 10.43 26.77 -10.89
CA ARG A 197 11.88 26.63 -10.78
C ARG A 197 12.25 27.03 -9.36
N ILE A 198 12.49 26.03 -8.52
CA ILE A 198 13.15 26.27 -7.24
C ILE A 198 14.65 26.31 -7.52
N ASP A 199 15.25 27.49 -7.38
CA ASP A 199 16.69 27.65 -7.45
C ASP A 199 17.29 27.36 -6.07
N PHE A 200 18.06 26.28 -5.98
CA PHE A 200 18.72 25.86 -4.74
C PHE A 200 20.13 26.46 -4.60
N GLY A 201 20.48 27.44 -5.44
CA GLY A 201 21.78 28.07 -5.49
C GLY A 201 22.81 27.25 -6.28
N ALA A 202 23.98 27.85 -6.53
CA ALA A 202 25.02 27.27 -7.38
C ALA A 202 26.03 26.37 -6.65
N SER A 203 26.09 26.42 -5.31
CA SER A 203 27.07 25.65 -4.55
C SER A 203 26.62 24.21 -4.33
N ALA A 204 27.56 23.27 -4.31
CA ALA A 204 27.29 21.85 -4.02
C ALA A 204 26.51 21.62 -2.71
N PRO A 205 26.85 22.24 -1.57
CA PRO A 205 26.08 22.07 -0.34
C PRO A 205 24.67 22.65 -0.42
N ALA A 206 24.48 23.79 -1.09
CA ALA A 206 23.15 24.39 -1.24
C ALA A 206 22.24 23.52 -2.14
N LEU A 207 22.79 22.94 -3.20
CA LEU A 207 22.08 21.98 -4.05
C LEU A 207 21.67 20.71 -3.28
N LEU A 208 22.58 20.14 -2.47
CA LEU A 208 22.28 18.96 -1.65
C LEU A 208 21.20 19.27 -0.60
N ALA A 209 21.32 20.41 0.10
CA ALA A 209 20.32 20.86 1.06
C ALA A 209 18.96 21.07 0.40
N GLY A 210 18.93 21.73 -0.77
CA GLY A 210 17.73 21.95 -1.55
C GLY A 210 17.03 20.67 -2.00
N TRP A 211 17.81 19.70 -2.48
CA TRP A 211 17.33 18.37 -2.80
C TRP A 211 16.78 17.63 -1.58
N GLY A 212 17.49 17.69 -0.45
CA GLY A 212 17.05 17.11 0.82
C GLY A 212 15.74 17.72 1.32
N LEU A 213 15.62 19.06 1.29
CA LEU A 213 14.39 19.77 1.66
C LEU A 213 13.23 19.42 0.72
N SER A 214 13.49 19.33 -0.59
CA SER A 214 12.47 18.90 -1.56
C SER A 214 12.00 17.48 -1.29
N PHE A 215 12.93 16.56 -0.99
CA PHE A 215 12.61 15.18 -0.64
C PHE A 215 11.74 15.13 0.63
N ILE A 216 12.13 15.84 1.68
CA ILE A 216 11.39 15.90 2.95
C ILE A 216 9.99 16.51 2.72
N ALA A 217 9.90 17.60 1.94
CA ALA A 217 8.63 18.25 1.64
C ALA A 217 7.67 17.33 0.85
N VAL A 218 8.17 16.67 -0.20
CA VAL A 218 7.37 15.72 -0.98
C VAL A 218 6.95 14.53 -0.14
N LEU A 219 7.87 13.97 0.67
CA LEU A 219 7.57 12.86 1.56
C LEU A 219 6.53 13.25 2.61
N GLY A 220 6.66 14.44 3.22
CA GLY A 220 5.71 14.97 4.19
C GLY A 220 4.33 15.20 3.59
N LEU A 221 4.27 15.77 2.38
CA LEU A 221 3.01 15.97 1.65
C LEU A 221 2.34 14.64 1.28
N ALA A 222 3.10 13.70 0.71
CA ALA A 222 2.61 12.38 0.33
C ALA A 222 2.11 11.59 1.56
N THR A 223 2.86 11.63 2.65
CA THR A 223 2.48 11.01 3.92
C THR A 223 1.22 11.65 4.50
N SER A 224 1.11 12.97 4.47
CA SER A 224 -0.08 13.70 4.93
C SER A 224 -1.32 13.36 4.08
N ALA A 225 -1.17 13.31 2.76
CA ALA A 225 -2.21 12.88 1.84
C ALA A 225 -2.65 11.44 2.12
N ALA A 226 -1.70 10.52 2.35
CA ALA A 226 -1.99 9.14 2.72
C ALA A 226 -2.73 9.04 4.06
N PHE A 227 -2.35 9.80 5.08
CA PHE A 227 -3.13 9.85 6.33
C PHE A 227 -4.53 10.45 6.13
N GLY A 228 -4.68 11.42 5.23
CA GLY A 228 -5.98 11.96 4.83
C GLY A 228 -6.86 10.90 4.16
N LEU A 229 -6.31 10.16 3.19
CA LEU A 229 -6.96 9.01 2.55
C LEU A 229 -7.35 7.94 3.56
N ARG A 230 -6.44 7.60 4.49
CA ARG A 230 -6.71 6.63 5.54
C ARG A 230 -7.87 7.05 6.43
N LYS A 231 -7.90 8.30 6.86
CA LYS A 231 -9.01 8.85 7.66
C LYS A 231 -10.32 8.77 6.90
N HIS A 232 -10.33 9.18 5.63
CA HIS A 232 -11.50 9.12 4.76
C HIS A 232 -11.98 7.68 4.56
N ALA A 233 -11.05 6.77 4.30
CA ALA A 233 -11.35 5.37 4.07
C ALA A 233 -11.94 4.69 5.30
N ILE A 234 -11.37 4.88 6.49
CA ILE A 234 -11.95 4.41 7.76
C ILE A 234 -13.35 4.99 7.99
N SER A 235 -13.57 6.26 7.62
CA SER A 235 -14.90 6.88 7.74
C SER A 235 -15.93 6.34 6.74
N SER A 236 -15.48 5.73 5.65
CA SER A 236 -16.33 5.14 4.61
C SER A 236 -16.60 3.64 4.78
N LEU A 237 -16.00 3.01 5.80
CA LEU A 237 -16.25 1.60 6.11
C LEU A 237 -17.69 1.38 6.58
N TYR A 238 -18.27 0.26 6.16
CA TYR A 238 -19.53 -0.25 6.70
C TYR A 238 -19.27 -0.78 8.11
N ALA A 239 -19.57 0.04 9.12
CA ALA A 239 -19.29 -0.29 10.50
C ALA A 239 -20.39 0.20 11.43
N HIS A 240 -20.76 -0.65 12.39
CA HIS A 240 -21.70 -0.37 13.46
C HIS A 240 -20.93 -0.11 14.75
N ASN A 241 -21.14 1.04 15.37
CA ASN A 241 -20.47 1.42 16.62
C ASN A 241 -21.38 1.18 17.81
N THR A 242 -20.86 0.55 18.85
CA THR A 242 -21.53 0.42 20.16
C THR A 242 -20.61 0.96 21.26
N PRO A 243 -21.11 1.19 22.50
CA PRO A 243 -20.26 1.59 23.61
C PRO A 243 -19.14 0.58 23.92
N GLU A 244 -19.37 -0.70 23.65
CA GLU A 244 -18.43 -1.79 23.94
C GLU A 244 -17.41 -2.03 22.82
N GLY A 245 -17.65 -1.54 21.59
CA GLY A 245 -16.73 -1.79 20.48
C GLY A 245 -17.24 -1.32 19.12
N VAL A 246 -16.49 -1.66 18.08
CA VAL A 246 -16.84 -1.40 16.67
C VAL A 246 -16.93 -2.70 15.90
N TYR A 247 -17.97 -2.84 15.10
CA TYR A 247 -18.24 -4.04 14.30
C TYR A 247 -18.14 -3.65 12.83
N LEU A 248 -17.19 -4.23 12.12
CA LEU A 248 -16.86 -3.95 10.73
C LEU A 248 -17.48 -5.02 9.83
N ALA A 249 -18.26 -4.61 8.84
CA ALA A 249 -18.67 -5.50 7.77
C ALA A 249 -17.52 -5.64 6.77
N VAL A 250 -17.21 -6.89 6.40
CA VAL A 250 -16.13 -7.20 5.45
C VAL A 250 -16.65 -7.20 4.01
N ALA A 251 -17.94 -7.48 3.84
CA ALA A 251 -18.70 -7.33 2.60
C ALA A 251 -19.69 -6.16 2.70
N GLU A 252 -20.32 -5.79 1.60
CA GLU A 252 -21.34 -4.73 1.58
C GLU A 252 -22.51 -5.08 2.51
N ALA A 253 -22.78 -4.20 3.47
CA ALA A 253 -23.90 -4.34 4.41
C ALA A 253 -24.37 -2.96 4.87
N ASN A 254 -25.68 -2.78 5.04
CA ASN A 254 -26.19 -1.54 5.60
C ASN A 254 -26.08 -1.54 7.15
N GLU A 255 -26.10 -0.36 7.77
CA GLU A 255 -25.88 -0.24 9.22
C GLU A 255 -26.98 -0.94 10.05
N ALA A 256 -28.23 -0.89 9.60
CA ALA A 256 -29.36 -1.52 10.31
C ALA A 256 -29.26 -3.05 10.31
N GLU A 257 -28.86 -3.62 9.17
CA GLU A 257 -28.57 -5.04 9.02
C GLU A 257 -27.39 -5.46 9.90
N LEU A 258 -26.31 -4.70 9.87
CA LEU A 258 -25.13 -4.95 10.70
C LEU A 258 -25.47 -4.91 12.20
N ALA A 259 -26.24 -3.91 12.62
CA ALA A 259 -26.74 -3.79 13.99
C ALA A 259 -27.60 -5.01 14.39
N SER A 260 -28.50 -5.47 13.51
CA SER A 260 -29.34 -6.66 13.75
C SER A 260 -28.50 -7.92 13.92
N ILE A 261 -27.53 -8.16 13.03
CA ILE A 261 -26.65 -9.33 13.09
C ILE A 261 -25.84 -9.34 14.39
N VAL A 262 -25.26 -8.18 14.75
CA VAL A 262 -24.47 -8.03 15.99
C VAL A 262 -25.36 -8.22 17.23
N ALA A 263 -26.59 -7.70 17.22
CA ALA A 263 -27.53 -7.88 18.32
C ALA A 263 -27.88 -9.36 18.53
N ILE A 264 -28.15 -10.11 17.46
CA ILE A 264 -28.41 -11.55 17.54
C ILE A 264 -27.17 -12.28 18.06
N ALA A 265 -25.98 -11.98 17.53
CA ALA A 265 -24.73 -12.62 17.98
C ALA A 265 -24.48 -12.42 19.48
N LYS A 266 -24.73 -11.21 20.00
CA LYS A 266 -24.59 -10.87 21.43
C LYS A 266 -25.57 -11.59 22.36
N THR A 267 -26.60 -12.27 21.83
CA THR A 267 -27.49 -13.11 22.66
C THR A 267 -26.83 -14.43 23.11
N ALA A 268 -25.74 -14.85 22.47
CA ALA A 268 -25.01 -16.06 22.85
C ALA A 268 -24.35 -15.89 24.24
N PRO A 269 -24.56 -16.83 25.19
CA PRO A 269 -23.94 -16.78 26.51
C PRO A 269 -22.41 -16.71 26.46
N ASP A 270 -21.79 -17.42 25.53
CA ASP A 270 -20.33 -17.43 25.34
C ASP A 270 -19.78 -16.05 24.94
N VAL A 271 -20.53 -15.28 24.14
CA VAL A 271 -20.14 -13.90 23.80
C VAL A 271 -20.22 -13.01 25.03
N GLN A 272 -21.29 -13.12 25.80
CA GLN A 272 -21.44 -12.35 27.03
C GLN A 272 -20.32 -12.67 28.03
N ALA A 273 -20.01 -13.96 28.20
CA ALA A 273 -18.89 -14.43 29.02
C ALA A 273 -17.56 -13.86 28.52
N ALA A 274 -17.24 -13.99 27.23
CA ALA A 274 -16.01 -13.49 26.63
C ALA A 274 -15.86 -11.97 26.78
N MET A 275 -16.94 -11.21 26.55
CA MET A 275 -16.95 -9.74 26.68
C MET A 275 -16.82 -9.29 28.13
N SER A 276 -17.47 -10.00 29.07
CA SER A 276 -17.40 -9.69 30.51
C SER A 276 -16.04 -10.00 31.14
N GLY A 277 -15.26 -10.92 30.52
CA GLY A 277 -13.90 -11.24 30.95
C GLY A 277 -12.85 -10.19 30.56
N LEU A 278 -13.23 -9.21 29.73
CA LEU A 278 -12.32 -8.14 29.33
C LEU A 278 -12.18 -7.08 30.44
N ALA A 279 -11.00 -6.45 30.49
CA ALA A 279 -10.80 -5.28 31.34
C ALA A 279 -11.78 -4.16 30.96
N GLU A 280 -12.18 -3.36 31.95
CA GLU A 280 -13.13 -2.27 31.73
C GLU A 280 -12.63 -1.31 30.65
N GLY A 281 -13.46 -1.09 29.63
CA GLY A 281 -13.13 -0.23 28.49
C GLY A 281 -12.17 -0.83 27.46
N ALA A 282 -11.82 -2.12 27.54
CA ALA A 282 -11.01 -2.78 26.52
C ALA A 282 -11.62 -2.62 25.11
N PRO A 283 -10.83 -2.22 24.10
CA PRO A 283 -11.37 -1.95 22.77
C PRO A 283 -11.72 -3.26 22.07
N VAL A 284 -12.99 -3.44 21.71
CA VAL A 284 -13.48 -4.59 20.95
C VAL A 284 -13.61 -4.23 19.48
N LEU A 285 -13.11 -5.13 18.63
CA LEU A 285 -13.26 -5.06 17.19
C LEU A 285 -13.92 -6.36 16.71
N GLY A 286 -15.14 -6.25 16.20
CA GLY A 286 -15.88 -7.35 15.60
C GLY A 286 -15.79 -7.32 14.08
N TYR A 287 -15.76 -8.49 13.45
CA TYR A 287 -15.85 -8.64 12.00
C TYR A 287 -17.13 -9.38 11.64
N VAL A 288 -17.93 -8.82 10.73
CA VAL A 288 -19.16 -9.43 10.25
C VAL A 288 -18.98 -9.80 8.79
N LEU A 289 -19.16 -11.08 8.50
CA LEU A 289 -18.95 -11.65 7.16
C LEU A 289 -20.12 -12.58 6.80
N PRO A 290 -20.42 -12.76 5.50
CA PRO A 290 -21.19 -13.92 5.06
C PRO A 290 -20.56 -15.21 5.58
N ARG A 291 -21.40 -16.20 5.91
CA ARG A 291 -20.94 -17.44 6.58
C ARG A 291 -19.82 -18.17 5.84
N ASP A 292 -19.91 -18.24 4.51
CA ASP A 292 -18.97 -18.96 3.65
C ASP A 292 -17.73 -18.14 3.26
N MET A 293 -17.71 -16.85 3.59
CA MET A 293 -16.57 -15.97 3.36
C MET A 293 -15.43 -16.31 4.33
N TYR A 294 -14.19 -16.27 3.90
CA TYR A 294 -13.06 -16.34 4.82
C TYR A 294 -11.93 -15.42 4.38
N VAL A 295 -11.26 -14.83 5.37
CA VAL A 295 -10.20 -13.83 5.21
C VAL A 295 -9.08 -14.22 6.15
N SER A 296 -7.89 -14.47 5.61
CA SER A 296 -6.78 -15.10 6.35
C SER A 296 -6.26 -14.21 7.49
N GLU A 297 -6.46 -12.90 7.38
CA GLU A 297 -6.04 -11.87 8.32
C GLU A 297 -6.97 -11.76 9.53
N ILE A 298 -8.18 -12.33 9.46
CA ILE A 298 -9.14 -12.35 10.58
C ILE A 298 -9.02 -13.72 11.26
N PRO A 299 -8.85 -13.77 12.60
CA PRO A 299 -8.62 -15.01 13.33
C PRO A 299 -9.92 -15.82 13.48
N MET A 300 -10.32 -16.49 12.40
CA MET A 300 -11.52 -17.31 12.27
C MET A 300 -11.16 -18.76 11.94
N TYR A 301 -12.11 -19.69 12.08
CA TYR A 301 -11.92 -21.07 11.62
C TYR A 301 -11.95 -21.15 10.10
N LEU A 302 -10.95 -21.82 9.53
CA LEU A 302 -10.94 -22.19 8.12
C LEU A 302 -11.78 -23.44 7.88
N PRO A 303 -12.52 -23.52 6.74
CA PRO A 303 -13.18 -24.75 6.34
C PRO A 303 -12.17 -25.91 6.17
N PRO A 304 -12.55 -27.17 6.47
CA PRO A 304 -11.65 -28.31 6.31
C PRO A 304 -11.10 -28.42 4.88
N GLY A 305 -9.78 -28.58 4.76
CA GLY A 305 -9.09 -28.74 3.47
C GLY A 305 -8.80 -27.44 2.72
N GLN A 306 -9.20 -26.28 3.23
CA GLN A 306 -8.80 -24.98 2.68
C GLN A 306 -7.41 -24.59 3.18
N VAL A 307 -6.62 -24.02 2.28
CA VAL A 307 -5.32 -23.39 2.59
C VAL A 307 -5.40 -21.90 2.24
N PHE A 308 -4.52 -21.10 2.87
CA PHE A 308 -4.33 -19.66 2.70
C PHE A 308 -4.98 -19.05 1.44
N SER A 309 -6.08 -18.32 1.62
CA SER A 309 -6.74 -17.54 0.56
C SER A 309 -7.73 -16.55 1.18
N HIS A 310 -8.20 -15.62 0.36
CA HIS A 310 -9.47 -14.93 0.58
C HIS A 310 -10.53 -15.66 -0.25
N SER A 311 -11.70 -15.90 0.32
CA SER A 311 -12.87 -16.33 -0.44
C SER A 311 -13.97 -15.33 -0.20
N VAL A 312 -14.39 -14.68 -1.28
CA VAL A 312 -15.58 -13.86 -1.32
C VAL A 312 -16.66 -14.61 -2.10
N PRO A 313 -17.74 -15.05 -1.45
CA PRO A 313 -18.87 -15.65 -2.15
C PRO A 313 -19.54 -14.60 -3.05
N ARG A 314 -19.58 -14.84 -4.37
CA ARG A 314 -20.26 -13.94 -5.33
C ARG A 314 -21.77 -13.86 -5.11
N ASP A 315 -22.36 -14.95 -4.63
CA ASP A 315 -23.77 -15.07 -4.29
C ASP A 315 -23.87 -15.62 -2.87
N HIS A 316 -23.98 -14.75 -1.87
CA HIS A 316 -24.32 -15.17 -0.51
C HIS A 316 -25.83 -15.11 -0.31
N ASP A 317 -26.37 -16.01 0.50
CA ASP A 317 -27.80 -16.18 0.76
C ASP A 317 -28.49 -14.98 1.47
N GLY A 318 -27.74 -13.91 1.76
CA GLY A 318 -28.20 -12.72 2.48
C GLY A 318 -28.78 -12.98 3.87
N THR A 319 -28.62 -14.19 4.41
CA THR A 319 -29.33 -14.66 5.62
C THR A 319 -28.39 -15.32 6.62
N SER A 320 -27.32 -15.97 6.17
CA SER A 320 -26.33 -16.63 7.00
C SER A 320 -25.06 -15.80 7.14
N TYR A 321 -24.76 -15.39 8.36
CA TYR A 321 -23.58 -14.58 8.68
C TYR A 321 -22.74 -15.24 9.77
N LYS A 322 -21.49 -14.78 9.89
CA LYS A 322 -20.67 -15.01 11.07
C LYS A 322 -20.09 -13.71 11.59
N VAL A 323 -19.97 -13.65 12.91
CA VAL A 323 -19.40 -12.53 13.66
C VAL A 323 -18.18 -13.04 14.41
N ILE A 324 -17.02 -12.48 14.11
CA ILE A 324 -15.76 -12.79 14.79
C ILE A 324 -15.49 -11.67 15.80
N PHE A 325 -15.60 -11.96 17.09
CA PHE A 325 -15.29 -11.02 18.15
C PHE A 325 -13.79 -11.09 18.46
N THR A 326 -13.14 -9.93 18.46
CA THR A 326 -11.73 -9.82 18.82
C THR A 326 -11.50 -8.67 19.77
N GLN A 327 -10.50 -8.80 20.64
CA GLN A 327 -9.98 -7.68 21.41
C GLN A 327 -8.91 -6.99 20.56
N ALA A 328 -9.09 -5.70 20.28
CA ALA A 328 -8.09 -4.92 19.57
C ALA A 328 -6.87 -4.66 20.47
N VAL A 329 -5.68 -4.88 19.92
CA VAL A 329 -4.42 -4.53 20.56
C VAL A 329 -4.02 -3.13 20.07
N VAL A 330 -3.99 -2.19 21.00
CA VAL A 330 -3.69 -0.77 20.75
C VAL A 330 -2.38 -0.40 21.41
N GLY A 331 -1.64 0.53 20.80
CA GLY A 331 -0.33 0.95 21.29
C GLY A 331 -0.41 1.80 22.56
N HIS A 332 0.65 2.57 22.83
CA HIS A 332 0.71 3.54 23.94
C HIS A 332 -0.12 4.80 23.64
N VAL A 333 -1.42 4.63 23.41
CA VAL A 333 -2.40 5.69 23.18
C VAL A 333 -3.53 5.55 24.20
N PRO A 334 -4.24 6.64 24.55
CA PRO A 334 -5.49 6.53 25.31
C PRO A 334 -6.43 5.54 24.64
N THR A 335 -7.13 4.73 25.42
CA THR A 335 -7.99 3.67 24.90
C THR A 335 -8.99 4.22 23.89
N PRO A 336 -8.87 3.84 22.60
CA PRO A 336 -9.68 4.43 21.55
C PRO A 336 -11.12 3.93 21.64
N LYS A 337 -12.06 4.74 21.15
CA LYS A 337 -13.50 4.41 21.12
C LYS A 337 -14.05 4.50 19.71
N GLY A 338 -15.08 3.70 19.42
CA GLY A 338 -15.73 3.66 18.10
C GLY A 338 -14.73 3.39 16.98
N ARG A 339 -14.83 4.14 15.88
CA ARG A 339 -13.98 3.94 14.69
C ARG A 339 -12.49 4.25 14.91
N ASP A 340 -12.13 4.99 15.95
CA ASP A 340 -10.71 5.19 16.28
C ASP A 340 -10.03 3.90 16.73
N ILE A 341 -10.80 2.88 17.17
CA ILE A 341 -10.27 1.54 17.43
C ILE A 341 -9.60 0.99 16.16
N ILE A 342 -10.26 1.09 15.00
CA ILE A 342 -9.72 0.64 13.71
C ILE A 342 -8.45 1.39 13.33
N ARG A 343 -8.37 2.68 13.68
CA ARG A 343 -7.21 3.53 13.37
C ARG A 343 -5.97 3.18 14.17
N HIS A 344 -6.15 2.77 15.42
CA HIS A 344 -5.06 2.57 16.39
C HIS A 344 -4.75 1.09 16.67
N ALA A 345 -5.66 0.19 16.30
CA ALA A 345 -5.42 -1.24 16.39
C ALA A 345 -4.31 -1.65 15.42
N PHE A 346 -3.26 -2.26 15.97
CA PHE A 346 -2.17 -2.84 15.17
C PHE A 346 -2.18 -4.36 15.18
N ASN A 347 -2.89 -4.97 16.14
CA ASN A 347 -3.15 -6.40 16.19
C ASN A 347 -4.50 -6.69 16.87
N LYS A 348 -4.87 -7.96 16.99
CA LYS A 348 -6.12 -8.42 17.57
C LYS A 348 -5.99 -9.82 18.19
N THR A 349 -6.67 -10.03 19.31
CA THR A 349 -6.75 -11.32 19.97
C THR A 349 -8.15 -11.91 19.75
N PRO A 350 -8.29 -13.13 19.21
CA PRO A 350 -9.61 -13.75 19.02
C PRO A 350 -10.28 -14.01 20.37
N LEU A 351 -11.59 -13.74 20.44
CA LEU A 351 -12.41 -14.00 21.62
C LEU A 351 -13.41 -15.13 21.37
N VAL A 352 -14.23 -15.02 20.32
CA VAL A 352 -15.27 -16.01 19.99
C VAL A 352 -15.75 -15.79 18.55
N GLU A 353 -16.10 -16.88 17.87
CA GLU A 353 -16.75 -16.86 16.56
C GLU A 353 -18.20 -17.32 16.68
N VAL A 354 -19.14 -16.56 16.12
CA VAL A 354 -20.58 -16.84 16.21
C VAL A 354 -21.21 -16.85 14.84
N HIS A 355 -21.95 -17.90 14.50
CA HIS A 355 -22.73 -17.98 13.26
C HIS A 355 -24.18 -17.63 13.56
N VAL A 356 -24.74 -16.75 12.75
CA VAL A 356 -26.07 -16.15 12.91
C VAL A 356 -26.91 -16.45 11.69
N ASP A 357 -28.15 -16.84 11.92
CA ASP A 357 -29.21 -16.87 10.91
C ASP A 357 -30.10 -15.64 11.15
N LYS A 358 -29.97 -14.67 10.24
CA LYS A 358 -30.70 -13.41 10.28
C LYS A 358 -32.19 -13.63 10.04
N ALA A 359 -32.58 -14.57 9.17
CA ALA A 359 -34.00 -14.81 8.88
C ALA A 359 -34.71 -15.45 10.07
N ALA A 360 -34.06 -16.40 10.73
CA ALA A 360 -34.57 -17.06 11.92
C ALA A 360 -34.31 -16.28 13.23
N GLN A 361 -33.63 -15.13 13.18
CA GLN A 361 -33.28 -14.28 14.33
C GLN A 361 -32.60 -15.07 15.46
N LYS A 362 -31.69 -16.00 15.11
CA LYS A 362 -31.07 -16.90 16.09
C LYS A 362 -29.59 -17.13 15.85
N VAL A 363 -28.90 -17.46 16.93
CA VAL A 363 -27.55 -18.03 16.89
C VAL A 363 -27.64 -19.49 16.45
N VAL A 364 -26.87 -19.85 15.43
CA VAL A 364 -26.84 -21.20 14.86
C VAL A 364 -25.68 -22.02 15.44
N LYS A 365 -24.53 -21.37 15.63
CA LYS A 365 -23.31 -22.03 16.08
C LYS A 365 -22.43 -21.03 16.82
N VAL A 366 -21.76 -21.51 17.86
CA VAL A 366 -20.71 -20.77 18.57
C VAL A 366 -19.45 -21.61 18.53
N LEU A 367 -18.31 -20.97 18.28
CA LEU A 367 -17.00 -21.57 18.21
C LEU A 367 -16.05 -20.83 19.17
N PRO A 368 -15.29 -21.55 20.02
CA PRO A 368 -14.27 -20.94 20.87
C PRO A 368 -13.18 -20.31 19.99
N PRO A 369 -12.33 -19.40 20.50
CA PRO A 369 -11.26 -18.83 19.69
C PRO A 369 -10.34 -19.95 19.15
N PRO A 370 -9.81 -19.86 17.92
CA PRO A 370 -8.93 -20.89 17.36
C PRO A 370 -7.65 -21.02 18.20
N ASP A 371 -7.21 -22.26 18.47
CA ASP A 371 -6.02 -22.55 19.30
C ASP A 371 -4.74 -21.95 18.71
N THR A 372 -4.64 -21.95 17.38
CA THR A 372 -3.53 -21.37 16.62
C THR A 372 -4.10 -20.51 15.50
N PRO A 373 -4.40 -19.22 15.74
CA PRO A 373 -4.75 -18.32 14.66
C PRO A 373 -3.58 -18.28 13.66
N TYR A 374 -3.90 -18.20 12.37
CA TYR A 374 -2.88 -18.33 11.31
C TYR A 374 -1.72 -17.35 11.44
N TYR A 375 -1.99 -16.18 12.02
CA TYR A 375 -1.03 -15.12 12.31
C TYR A 375 -0.89 -14.85 13.82
N ALA A 376 -1.01 -15.87 14.68
CA ALA A 376 -0.98 -15.73 16.15
C ALA A 376 0.16 -14.85 16.67
N ASP A 377 1.33 -14.98 16.06
CA ASP A 377 2.56 -14.27 16.45
C ASP A 377 2.97 -13.18 15.47
N HIS A 378 2.14 -12.90 14.46
CA HIS A 378 2.44 -11.94 13.41
C HIS A 378 1.47 -10.78 13.48
N GLN A 379 2.00 -9.56 13.51
CA GLN A 379 1.18 -8.36 13.48
C GLN A 379 0.61 -8.17 12.07
N VAL A 380 -0.68 -8.48 11.93
CA VAL A 380 -1.41 -8.27 10.68
C VAL A 380 -2.18 -6.96 10.78
N PRO A 381 -1.92 -6.00 9.88
CA PRO A 381 -2.70 -4.78 9.83
C PRO A 381 -4.21 -5.08 9.79
N VAL A 382 -4.95 -4.33 10.59
CA VAL A 382 -6.40 -4.46 10.78
C VAL A 382 -7.18 -3.74 9.68
N PHE A 383 -6.49 -2.90 8.92
CA PHE A 383 -6.98 -2.02 7.87
C PHE A 383 -6.14 -2.23 6.62
#